data_AF-A0A7K3GCR1-F1
#
_entry.id   AF-A0A7K3GCR1-F1
#
_cell.length_a   1.000
_cell.length_b   1.000
_cell.length_c   1.000
_cell.angle_alpha   90.00
_cell.angle_beta   90.00
_cell.angle_gamma   90.00
#
_symmetry.space_group_name_H-M   'P 1'
#
loop_
_entity.id
_entity.type
_entity.pdbx_description
1 polymer ?
#
loop_
_entity_poly.entity_id
_entity_poly.type
_entity_poly.pdbx_seq_one_letter_code
_entity_poly.pdbx_strand_id
1 'polypeptide(L)'
;GPFGKLHVRFGKGAHTSGPRPRWVPMLDGLDLVLRWFLEDVRPRFPDSPVLFADESGGSLHRGTIRNRLRYLIELEGRPASERFSPHALQRACATHNYERGV
;
A
#
# COMPACT_ATOMS: atom_id res chain seq x y z
N GLY A 1 14.91 -7.12 -13.20
CA GLY A 1 14.59 -5.69 -13.31
C GLY A 1 15.39 -4.95 -12.27
N PRO A 2 15.87 -3.73 -12.55
CA PRO A 2 16.75 -2.97 -11.64
C PRO A 2 16.05 -2.59 -10.33
N PHE A 3 14.71 -2.55 -10.33
CA PHE A 3 13.91 -2.29 -9.14
C PHE A 3 13.74 -3.57 -8.31
N GLY A 4 13.88 -3.42 -6.99
CA GLY A 4 13.53 -4.47 -6.03
C GLY A 4 12.07 -4.91 -6.19
N LYS A 5 11.73 -6.06 -5.61
CA LYS A 5 10.38 -6.62 -5.71
C LYS A 5 9.85 -7.01 -4.34
N LEU A 6 8.56 -6.77 -4.13
CA LEU A 6 7.82 -7.27 -2.97
C LEU A 6 7.14 -8.58 -3.30
N HIS A 7 7.33 -9.58 -2.45
CA HIS A 7 6.59 -10.83 -2.51
C HIS A 7 5.29 -10.72 -1.72
N VAL A 8 4.17 -10.51 -2.40
CA VAL A 8 2.85 -10.54 -1.77
C VAL A 8 2.36 -11.99 -1.79
N ARG A 9 2.61 -12.72 -0.71
CA ARG A 9 2.24 -14.16 -0.56
C ARG A 9 0.73 -14.38 -0.53
N PHE A 10 0.01 -13.49 0.15
CA PHE A 10 -1.44 -13.60 0.37
C PHE A 10 -2.22 -12.61 -0.48
N GLY A 11 -2.03 -12.66 -1.80
CA GLY A 11 -2.76 -11.80 -2.72
C GLY A 11 -4.22 -12.20 -2.91
N LYS A 12 -5.05 -11.23 -3.33
CA LYS A 12 -6.48 -11.42 -3.64
C LYS A 12 -6.67 -12.55 -4.68
N GLY A 13 -7.42 -13.58 -4.30
CA GLY A 13 -7.90 -14.63 -5.21
C GLY A 13 -9.12 -14.20 -6.03
N ALA A 14 -9.55 -15.04 -6.97
CA ALA A 14 -10.73 -14.86 -7.81
C ALA A 14 -11.57 -16.14 -7.84
N HIS A 15 -12.90 -16.05 -7.98
CA HIS A 15 -13.79 -17.22 -8.09
C HIS A 15 -13.54 -18.29 -7.01
N THR A 16 -13.49 -17.88 -5.74
CA THR A 16 -13.24 -18.78 -4.59
C THR A 16 -11.86 -19.47 -4.60
N SER A 17 -10.96 -19.11 -5.52
CA SER A 17 -9.57 -19.54 -5.40
C SER A 17 -8.93 -18.95 -4.15
N GLY A 18 -8.07 -19.75 -3.52
CA GLY A 18 -7.24 -19.33 -2.39
C GLY A 18 -6.32 -18.16 -2.74
N PRO A 19 -5.49 -17.72 -1.78
CA PRO A 19 -4.58 -16.60 -1.99
C PRO A 19 -3.68 -16.80 -3.20
N ARG A 20 -3.54 -15.77 -4.04
CA ARG A 20 -2.71 -15.81 -5.25
C ARG A 20 -1.44 -15.01 -5.02
N PRO A 21 -0.25 -15.65 -4.92
CA PRO A 21 1.00 -14.94 -4.71
C PRO A 21 1.38 -14.13 -5.93
N ARG A 22 2.01 -12.97 -5.72
CA ARG A 22 2.48 -12.09 -6.80
C ARG A 22 3.72 -11.32 -6.40
N TRP A 23 4.59 -11.08 -7.39
CA TRP A 23 5.73 -10.18 -7.27
C TRP A 23 5.32 -8.78 -7.75
N VAL A 24 5.49 -7.78 -6.89
CA VAL A 24 5.17 -6.38 -7.19
C VAL A 24 6.47 -5.59 -7.32
N PRO A 25 6.72 -4.87 -8.42
CA PRO A 25 7.90 -4.03 -8.56
C PRO A 25 7.86 -2.86 -7.56
N MET A 26 9.02 -2.48 -7.03
CA MET A 26 9.19 -1.28 -6.23
C MET A 26 9.29 -0.05 -7.15
N LEU A 27 8.13 0.51 -7.51
CA LEU A 27 8.02 1.68 -8.38
C LEU A 27 8.03 2.99 -7.58
N ASP A 28 8.31 4.10 -8.26
CA ASP A 28 8.15 5.47 -7.77
C ASP A 28 8.74 5.72 -6.35
N GLY A 29 9.94 5.20 -6.10
CA GLY A 29 10.66 5.39 -4.83
C GLY A 29 10.13 4.57 -3.64
N LEU A 30 9.32 3.53 -3.89
CA LEU A 30 8.77 2.66 -2.84
C LEU A 30 9.86 2.03 -1.96
N ASP A 31 11.03 1.76 -2.51
CA ASP A 31 12.16 1.21 -1.75
C ASP A 31 12.64 2.15 -0.64
N LEU A 32 12.67 3.47 -0.91
CA LEU A 32 13.05 4.49 0.06
C LEU A 32 12.02 4.60 1.18
N VAL A 33 10.74 4.71 0.82
CA VAL A 33 9.65 4.84 1.79
C VAL A 33 9.51 3.59 2.65
N LEU A 34 9.64 2.41 2.04
CA LEU A 34 9.54 1.15 2.76
C LEU A 34 10.73 0.95 3.70
N ARG A 35 11.95 1.34 3.30
CA ARG A 35 13.13 1.28 4.17
C ARG A 35 12.94 2.15 5.40
N TRP A 36 12.59 3.43 5.22
CA TRP A 36 12.25 4.33 6.32
C TRP A 36 11.15 3.75 7.21
N PHE A 37 10.08 3.19 6.62
CA PHE A 37 9.03 2.58 7.42
C PHE A 37 9.57 1.40 8.27
N LEU A 38 10.38 0.52 7.68
CA LEU A 38 10.93 -0.64 8.38
C LEU A 38 11.94 -0.27 9.47
N GLU A 39 12.74 0.78 9.25
CA GLU A 39 13.80 1.21 10.16
C GLU A 39 13.27 2.13 11.28
N ASP A 40 12.40 3.08 10.95
CA ASP A 40 12.00 4.15 11.88
C ASP A 40 10.60 3.98 12.46
N VAL A 41 9.67 3.37 11.70
CA VAL A 41 8.24 3.34 12.07
C VAL A 41 7.83 1.98 12.63
N ARG A 42 8.12 0.89 11.91
CA ARG A 42 7.73 -0.47 12.30
C ARG A 42 8.20 -0.87 13.70
N PRO A 43 9.43 -0.52 14.15
CA PRO A 43 9.89 -0.88 15.50
C PRO A 43 9.10 -0.20 16.64
N ARG A 44 8.30 0.83 16.33
CA ARG A 44 7.43 1.51 17.32
C ARG A 44 6.13 0.76 17.61
N PHE A 45 5.85 -0.31 16.86
CA PHE A 45 4.69 -1.18 17.05
C PHE A 45 5.14 -2.53 17.62
N PRO A 46 4.25 -3.29 18.30
CA PRO A 46 4.60 -4.61 18.83
C PRO A 46 5.25 -5.53 17.79
N ASP A 47 6.16 -6.39 18.22
CA ASP A 47 6.76 -7.38 17.33
C ASP A 47 5.67 -8.35 16.83
N SER A 48 5.61 -8.56 15.52
CA SER A 48 4.50 -9.23 14.85
C SER A 48 4.86 -9.58 13.40
N PRO A 49 4.38 -10.73 12.88
CA PRO A 49 4.66 -11.16 11.51
C PRO A 49 3.99 -10.32 10.42
N VAL A 50 3.11 -9.36 10.77
CA VAL A 50 2.46 -8.49 9.79
C VAL A 50 3.32 -7.26 9.50
N LEU A 51 3.39 -6.88 8.23
CA LEU A 51 4.17 -5.71 7.80
C LEU A 51 3.57 -4.40 8.31
N PHE A 52 2.25 -4.24 8.20
CA PHE A 52 1.53 -3.06 8.68
C PHE A 52 0.68 -3.47 9.89
N ALA A 53 1.24 -3.28 11.08
CA ALA A 53 0.58 -3.59 12.34
C ALA A 53 -0.27 -2.40 12.84
N ASP A 54 -1.33 -2.68 13.59
CA ASP A 54 -1.95 -1.70 14.49
C ASP A 54 -1.29 -1.74 15.88
N GLU A 55 -1.80 -0.91 16.81
CA GLU A 55 -1.25 -0.77 18.17
C GLU A 55 -1.29 -2.06 18.99
N SER A 56 -2.15 -3.02 18.63
CA SER A 56 -2.20 -4.34 19.28
C SER A 56 -1.19 -5.34 18.71
N GLY A 57 -0.47 -4.97 17.64
CA GLY A 57 0.37 -5.90 16.87
C GLY A 57 -0.43 -6.72 15.84
N GLY A 58 -1.75 -6.52 15.76
CA GLY A 58 -2.63 -7.13 14.76
C GLY A 58 -2.49 -6.50 13.38
N SER A 59 -3.08 -7.13 12.36
CA SER A 59 -3.08 -6.56 11.01
C SER A 59 -3.89 -5.27 10.97
N LEU A 60 -3.30 -4.20 10.42
CA LEU A 60 -3.98 -2.93 10.23
C LEU A 60 -5.32 -3.12 9.48
N HIS A 61 -6.40 -2.60 10.06
CA HIS A 61 -7.72 -2.71 9.46
C HIS A 61 -7.82 -1.93 8.14
N ARG A 62 -8.43 -2.52 7.10
CA ARG A 62 -8.58 -1.90 5.77
C ARG A 62 -9.33 -0.56 5.82
N GLY A 63 -10.26 -0.41 6.77
CA GLY A 63 -10.97 0.85 7.01
C GLY A 63 -10.04 1.99 7.42
N THR A 64 -8.98 1.69 8.18
CA THR A 64 -8.00 2.68 8.63
C THR A 64 -7.26 3.30 7.46
N ILE A 65 -6.83 2.51 6.47
CA ILE A 65 -6.17 3.03 5.26
C ILE A 65 -7.06 4.04 4.53
N ARG A 66 -8.33 3.69 4.32
CA ARG A 66 -9.31 4.58 3.66
C ARG A 66 -9.57 5.86 4.46
N ASN A 67 -9.68 5.75 5.78
CA ASN A 67 -9.87 6.92 6.65
C ASN A 67 -8.64 7.83 6.66
N ARG A 68 -7.43 7.26 6.70
CA ARG A 68 -6.17 8.01 6.63
C ARG A 68 -6.01 8.73 5.30
N LEU A 69 -6.32 8.08 4.17
CA LEU A 69 -6.32 8.76 2.86
C LEU A 69 -7.26 9.96 2.82
N ARG A 70 -8.49 9.80 3.34
CA ARG A 70 -9.44 10.92 3.45
C ARG A 70 -8.88 12.06 4.29
N TYR A 71 -8.37 11.74 5.47
CA TYR A 71 -7.79 12.73 6.39
C TYR A 71 -6.62 13.48 5.76
N LEU A 72 -5.72 12.80 5.06
CA LEU A 72 -4.59 13.44 4.37
C LEU A 72 -5.06 14.42 3.29
N ILE A 73 -6.09 14.07 2.51
CA ILE A 73 -6.66 14.96 1.48
C ILE A 73 -7.30 16.21 2.13
N GLU A 74 -7.98 16.04 3.26
CA GLU A 74 -8.53 17.16 4.04
C GLU A 74 -7.41 18.06 4.59
N LEU A 75 -6.31 17.48 5.09
CA LEU A 75 -5.15 18.21 5.59
C LEU A 75 -4.47 19.05 4.49
N GLU A 76 -4.46 18.54 3.26
CA GLU A 76 -3.97 19.25 2.06
C GLU A 76 -4.95 20.34 1.56
N GLY A 77 -6.07 20.58 2.26
CA GLY A 77 -7.07 21.60 1.90
C GLY A 77 -7.85 21.28 0.62
N ARG A 78 -7.84 20.02 0.17
CA ARG A 78 -8.50 19.60 -1.07
C ARG A 78 -10.00 19.39 -0.86
N PRO A 79 -10.85 19.74 -1.86
CA PRO A 79 -12.28 19.56 -1.75
C PRO A 79 -12.66 18.08 -1.68
N ALA A 80 -13.81 17.77 -1.07
CA ALA A 80 -14.27 16.39 -0.91
C ALA A 80 -14.48 15.66 -2.24
N SER A 81 -14.72 16.38 -3.34
CA SER A 81 -14.82 15.86 -4.70
C SER A 81 -13.51 15.29 -5.24
N GLU A 82 -12.36 15.73 -4.73
CA GLU A 82 -11.02 15.25 -5.12
C GLU A 82 -10.57 14.03 -4.29
N ARG A 83 -11.40 13.53 -3.37
CA ARG A 83 -11.08 12.37 -2.56
C ARG A 83 -10.93 11.12 -3.43
N PHE A 84 -9.86 10.38 -3.19
CA PHE A 84 -9.61 9.10 -3.86
C PHE A 84 -9.47 7.94 -2.89
N SER A 85 -9.67 6.74 -3.41
CA SER A 85 -9.57 5.47 -2.68
C SER A 85 -8.34 4.68 -3.12
N PRO A 86 -7.95 3.63 -2.38
CA PRO A 86 -6.89 2.72 -2.85
C PRO A 86 -7.16 2.13 -4.24
N HIS A 87 -8.42 1.91 -4.60
CA HIS A 87 -8.78 1.46 -5.95
C HIS A 87 -8.48 2.55 -7.00
N ALA A 88 -8.78 3.81 -6.71
CA ALA A 88 -8.45 4.92 -7.61
C ALA A 88 -6.93 5.07 -7.79
N LEU A 89 -6.14 4.92 -6.71
CA LEU A 89 -4.67 4.88 -6.79
C LEU A 89 -4.17 3.73 -7.65
N GLN A 90 -4.75 2.53 -7.51
CA GLN A 90 -4.38 1.38 -8.35
C GLN A 90 -4.66 1.64 -9.83
N ARG A 91 -5.80 2.29 -10.17
CA ARG A 91 -6.09 2.67 -11.55
C ARG A 91 -5.10 3.68 -12.09
N ALA A 92 -4.80 4.74 -11.34
CA ALA A 92 -3.82 5.75 -11.73
C ALA A 92 -2.42 5.15 -11.95
N CYS A 93 -1.98 4.25 -11.06
CA CYS A 93 -0.72 3.53 -11.21
C CYS A 93 -0.68 2.70 -12.51
N ALA A 94 -1.75 1.97 -12.83
CA ALA A 94 -1.84 1.21 -14.07
C ALA A 94 -1.82 2.12 -15.32
N THR A 95 -2.55 3.24 -15.30
CA THR A 95 -2.56 4.22 -16.39
C THR A 95 -1.19 4.86 -16.59
N HIS A 96 -0.53 5.35 -15.53
CA HIS A 96 0.79 5.96 -15.64
C HIS A 96 1.86 4.96 -16.12
N ASN A 97 1.79 3.69 -15.69
CA ASN A 97 2.71 2.67 -16.18
C ASN A 97 2.49 2.38 -17.67
N TYR A 98 1.22 2.27 -18.10
CA TYR A 98 0.87 2.12 -19.50
C TYR A 98 1.37 3.31 -20.36
N GLU A 99 1.16 4.54 -19.90
CA GLU A 99 1.66 5.76 -20.56
C GLU A 99 3.19 5.82 -20.65
N ARG A 100 3.90 5.21 -19.69
CA ARG A 100 5.37 5.06 -19.69
C ARG A 100 5.86 3.86 -20.50
N GLY A 101 4.97 3.08 -21.12
CA GLY A 101 5.31 1.91 -21.93
C GLY A 101 5.78 0.68 -21.13
N VAL A 102 5.38 0.58 -19.86
CA VAL A 102 5.62 -0.56 -18.96
C VAL A 102 4.42 -1.51 -18.96
#